data_AF-A0A7S2GWD0-F1
#
_entry.id   AF-A0A7S2GWD0-F1
#
_cell.length_a   1.000
_cell.length_b   1.000
_cell.length_c   1.000
_cell.angle_alpha   90.00
_cell.angle_beta   90.00
_cell.angle_gamma   90.00
#
_symmetry.space_group_name_H-M   'P 1'
#
loop_
_entity.id
_entity.type
_entity.pdbx_description
1 polymer ?
#
loop_
_entity_poly.entity_id
_entity_poly.type
_entity_poly.pdbx_seq_one_letter_code
_entity_poly.pdbx_strand_id
1 'polypeptide(L)'
;AMQHVVATTLGRRFAERPPLQLGAAFADAKPETPLIFVLTSGADPMGALVKFASERGFAEKLKSTSLGQGQGPVAEALVREGTTAGDWVLLQNCHLATSWMPRLERLGQELSPGA
;
A
#
# COMPACT_ATOMS: atom_id res chain seq x y z
N ALA A 1 -22.12 -1.60 23.96
CA ALA A 1 -22.65 -2.97 23.93
C ALA A 1 -21.81 -3.90 23.05
N MET A 2 -21.71 -3.66 21.74
CA MET A 2 -21.02 -4.57 20.81
C MET A 2 -19.52 -4.81 21.12
N GLN A 3 -18.74 -3.74 21.36
CA GLN A 3 -17.31 -3.88 21.71
C GLN A 3 -17.08 -4.72 22.97
N HIS A 4 -17.99 -4.64 23.96
CA HIS A 4 -17.89 -5.43 25.19
C HIS A 4 -18.08 -6.92 24.89
N VAL A 5 -19.08 -7.28 24.09
CA VAL A 5 -19.34 -8.67 23.66
C VAL A 5 -18.14 -9.24 22.90
N VAL A 6 -17.54 -8.47 22.01
CA VAL A 6 -16.33 -8.87 21.27
C VAL A 6 -15.16 -9.08 22.23
N ALA A 7 -14.94 -8.14 23.15
CA ALA A 7 -13.83 -8.22 24.11
C ALA A 7 -13.95 -9.41 25.06
N THR A 8 -15.16 -9.76 25.51
CA THR A 8 -15.39 -10.89 26.43
C THR A 8 -15.40 -12.23 25.71
N THR A 9 -15.86 -12.30 24.46
CA THR A 9 -15.96 -13.56 23.70
C THR A 9 -14.66 -13.92 22.99
N LEU A 10 -14.00 -12.95 22.36
CA LEU A 10 -12.80 -13.19 21.53
C LEU A 10 -11.52 -12.67 22.19
N GLY A 11 -11.64 -11.78 23.19
CA GLY A 11 -10.52 -11.13 23.87
C GLY A 11 -10.36 -9.67 23.47
N ARG A 12 -9.82 -8.85 24.40
CA ARG A 12 -9.69 -7.38 24.23
C ARG A 12 -8.97 -6.94 22.95
N ARG A 13 -7.95 -7.70 22.52
CA ARG A 13 -7.19 -7.41 21.29
C ARG A 13 -8.04 -7.33 20.02
N PHE A 14 -9.22 -7.94 20.00
CA PHE A 14 -10.15 -7.90 18.85
C PHE A 14 -11.18 -6.77 18.95
N ALA A 15 -11.31 -6.14 20.12
CA ALA A 15 -12.19 -4.98 20.34
C ALA A 15 -11.42 -3.65 20.25
N GLU A 16 -10.10 -3.69 20.43
CA GLU A 16 -9.20 -2.54 20.32
C GLU A 16 -8.76 -2.32 18.87
N ARG A 17 -8.52 -1.07 18.49
CA ARG A 17 -7.97 -0.74 17.17
C ARG A 17 -6.45 -0.97 17.23
N PRO A 18 -5.89 -1.94 16.49
CA PRO A 18 -4.46 -2.18 16.53
C PRO A 18 -3.70 -0.96 15.99
N PRO A 19 -2.50 -0.67 16.52
CA PRO A 19 -1.62 0.33 15.92
C PRO A 19 -1.20 -0.11 14.52
N LEU A 20 -0.82 0.85 13.66
CA LEU A 20 -0.26 0.53 12.35
C LEU A 20 1.03 -0.29 12.52
N GLN A 21 1.04 -1.52 12.01
CA GLN A 21 2.19 -2.41 12.05
C GLN A 21 2.71 -2.66 10.63
N LEU A 22 3.38 -1.66 10.06
CA LEU A 22 3.91 -1.74 8.69
C LEU A 22 4.92 -2.88 8.53
N GLY A 23 5.73 -3.16 9.55
CA GLY A 23 6.68 -4.26 9.54
C GLY A 23 6.02 -5.65 9.44
N ALA A 24 4.90 -5.87 10.13
CA ALA A 24 4.16 -7.12 10.06
C ALA A 24 3.47 -7.26 8.70
N ALA A 25 2.77 -6.21 8.24
CA ALA A 25 2.13 -6.19 6.93
C ALA A 25 3.13 -6.44 5.80
N PHE A 26 4.34 -5.85 5.89
CA PHE A 26 5.41 -6.09 4.92
C PHE A 26 5.96 -7.51 4.95
N ALA A 27 6.07 -8.14 6.13
CA ALA A 27 6.55 -9.51 6.25
C ALA A 27 5.57 -10.53 5.64
N ASP A 28 4.27 -10.24 5.69
CA ASP A 28 3.22 -11.06 5.08
C ASP A 28 2.98 -10.73 3.60
N ALA A 29 3.50 -9.59 3.12
CA ALA A 29 3.34 -9.14 1.75
C ALA A 29 4.27 -9.87 0.79
N LYS A 30 3.84 -9.95 -0.46
CA LYS A 30 4.65 -10.42 -1.59
C LYS A 30 4.76 -9.31 -2.64
N PRO A 31 5.79 -9.31 -3.50
CA PRO A 31 5.92 -8.31 -4.56
C PRO A 31 4.69 -8.20 -5.47
N GLU A 32 3.94 -9.29 -5.63
CA GLU A 32 2.74 -9.38 -6.46
C GLU A 32 1.47 -8.92 -5.73
N THR A 33 1.54 -8.73 -4.40
CA THR A 33 0.41 -8.34 -3.56
C THR A 33 0.59 -6.90 -3.06
N PRO A 34 -0.11 -5.91 -3.62
CA PRO A 34 0.05 -4.51 -3.22
C PRO A 34 -0.45 -4.25 -1.80
N LEU A 35 0.31 -3.47 -1.04
CA LEU A 35 -0.11 -2.95 0.26
C LEU A 35 -1.02 -1.73 0.09
N ILE A 36 -2.26 -1.82 0.57
CA ILE A 36 -3.25 -0.74 0.46
C ILE A 36 -3.33 0.04 1.77
N PHE A 37 -3.07 1.34 1.71
CA PHE A 37 -3.19 2.25 2.84
C PHE A 37 -4.54 2.99 2.78
N VAL A 38 -5.43 2.68 3.73
CA VAL A 38 -6.72 3.37 3.87
C VAL A 38 -6.57 4.49 4.89
N LEU A 39 -6.74 5.74 4.45
CA LEU A 39 -6.43 6.90 5.27
C LEU A 39 -7.70 7.43 5.93
N THR A 40 -7.60 7.73 7.22
CA THR A 40 -8.57 8.55 7.95
C THR A 40 -7.97 9.93 8.18
N SER A 41 -8.81 10.97 8.28
CA SER A 41 -8.35 12.32 8.59
C SER A 41 -7.39 12.33 9.80
N GLY A 42 -6.24 13.00 9.65
CA GLY A 42 -5.21 13.12 10.69
C GLY A 42 -4.17 11.99 10.75
N ALA A 43 -4.28 10.94 9.92
CA ALA A 43 -3.23 9.93 9.80
C ALA A 43 -2.19 10.33 8.74
N ASP A 44 -0.90 10.25 9.09
CA ASP A 44 0.22 10.40 8.16
C ASP A 44 0.93 9.04 7.92
N PRO A 45 0.42 8.20 7.02
CA PRO A 45 1.07 6.94 6.66
C PRO A 45 2.38 7.16 5.88
N MET A 46 2.54 8.34 5.26
CA MET A 46 3.61 8.62 4.31
C MET A 46 4.92 8.78 5.06
N GLY A 47 4.90 9.58 6.15
CA GLY A 47 6.05 9.70 7.05
C GLY A 47 6.47 8.34 7.62
N ALA A 48 5.51 7.50 8.02
CA ALA A 48 5.80 6.16 8.53
C ALA A 48 6.42 5.24 7.45
N LEU A 49 5.91 5.27 6.22
CA LEU A 49 6.43 4.48 5.10
C LEU A 49 7.84 4.92 4.68
N VAL A 50 8.09 6.23 4.58
CA VAL A 50 9.42 6.76 4.23
C VAL A 50 10.44 6.37 5.28
N LYS A 51 10.09 6.51 6.57
CA LYS A 51 10.95 6.06 7.67
C LYS A 51 11.23 4.56 7.58
N PHE A 52 10.21 3.75 7.34
CA PHE A 52 10.35 2.29 7.22
C PHE A 52 11.20 1.89 6.01
N ALA A 53 11.03 2.56 4.86
CA ALA A 53 11.87 2.34 3.68
C ALA A 53 13.34 2.67 3.98
N SER A 54 13.61 3.76 4.70
CA SER A 54 14.96 4.12 5.15
C SER A 54 15.58 3.06 6.06
N GLU A 55 14.85 2.59 7.06
CA GLU A 55 15.28 1.51 7.96
C GLU A 55 15.57 0.19 7.22
N ARG A 56 14.96 -0.04 6.06
CA ARG A 56 15.20 -1.19 5.19
C ARG A 56 16.30 -0.99 4.15
N GLY A 57 16.88 0.22 4.04
CA GLY A 57 17.86 0.55 3.00
C GLY A 57 17.24 0.84 1.63
N PHE A 58 15.94 1.15 1.57
CA PHE A 58 15.16 1.44 0.36
C PHE A 58 14.85 2.94 0.19
N ALA A 59 15.43 3.84 0.97
CA ALA A 59 15.16 5.29 0.87
C ALA A 59 15.31 5.81 -0.58
N GLU A 60 16.43 5.51 -1.24
CA GLU A 60 16.71 5.93 -2.62
C GLU A 60 15.92 5.13 -3.68
N LYS A 61 15.38 3.98 -3.28
CA LYS A 61 14.61 3.04 -4.09
C LYS A 61 13.09 3.19 -3.90
N LEU A 62 12.65 4.18 -3.12
CA LEU A 62 11.24 4.50 -2.97
C LEU A 62 10.86 5.55 -4.02
N LYS A 63 10.12 5.14 -5.03
CA LYS A 63 9.58 6.03 -6.07
C LYS A 63 8.10 6.28 -5.83
N SER A 64 7.67 7.52 -5.94
CA SER A 64 6.27 7.90 -5.67
C SER A 64 5.66 8.71 -6.79
N THR A 65 4.37 8.51 -7.03
CA THR A 65 3.56 9.40 -7.88
C THR A 65 2.17 9.59 -7.30
N SER A 66 1.61 10.80 -7.44
CA SER A 66 0.23 11.10 -7.05
C SER A 66 -0.68 10.91 -8.24
N LEU A 67 -1.70 10.07 -8.09
CA LEU A 67 -2.69 9.85 -9.13
C LEU A 67 -3.67 11.01 -9.20
N GLY A 68 -3.91 11.45 -10.44
CA GLY A 68 -4.79 12.53 -10.81
C GLY A 68 -5.07 12.46 -12.31
N GLN A 69 -5.73 13.48 -12.85
CA GLN A 69 -6.05 13.51 -14.28
C GLN A 69 -4.76 13.40 -15.12
N GLY A 70 -4.70 12.40 -16.00
CA GLY A 70 -3.57 12.18 -16.90
C GLY A 70 -2.35 11.48 -16.30
N GLN A 71 -2.34 11.10 -15.02
CA GLN A 71 -1.18 10.46 -14.38
C GLN A 71 -1.10 8.95 -14.56
N GLY A 72 -2.14 8.32 -15.12
CA GLY A 72 -2.19 6.87 -15.35
C GLY A 72 -0.98 6.32 -16.13
N PRO A 73 -0.59 6.90 -17.28
CA PRO A 73 0.58 6.45 -18.03
C PRO A 73 1.90 6.56 -17.26
N VAL A 74 2.06 7.64 -16.48
CA VAL A 74 3.27 7.85 -15.64
C VAL A 74 3.34 6.80 -14.53
N ALA A 75 2.21 6.52 -13.88
CA ALA A 75 2.13 5.48 -12.87
C ALA A 75 2.39 4.09 -13.44
N GLU A 76 1.88 3.78 -14.64
CA GLU A 76 2.16 2.52 -15.31
C GLU A 76 3.65 2.35 -15.62
N ALA A 77 4.30 3.37 -16.18
CA ALA A 77 5.73 3.34 -16.43
C ALA A 77 6.53 3.11 -15.13
N LEU A 78 6.17 3.84 -14.07
CA LEU A 78 6.81 3.71 -12.77
C LEU A 78 6.71 2.30 -12.18
N VAL A 79 5.54 1.66 -12.30
CA VAL A 79 5.33 0.27 -11.84
C VAL A 79 6.20 -0.69 -12.64
N ARG A 80 6.22 -0.58 -13.98
CA ARG A 80 7.03 -1.47 -14.84
C ARG A 80 8.53 -1.33 -14.57
N GLU A 81 9.01 -0.10 -14.44
CA GLU A 81 10.40 0.19 -14.08
C GLU A 81 10.71 -0.37 -12.68
N GLY A 82 9.83 -0.14 -11.71
CA GLY A 82 9.99 -0.62 -10.34
C GLY A 82 10.07 -2.15 -10.23
N THR A 83 9.25 -2.87 -11.01
CA THR A 83 9.32 -4.33 -11.10
C THR A 83 10.69 -4.81 -11.62
N THR A 84 11.29 -4.09 -12.56
CA THR A 84 12.59 -4.47 -13.15
C THR A 84 13.76 -4.08 -12.25
N ALA A 85 13.70 -2.90 -11.61
CA ALA A 85 14.76 -2.36 -10.75
C ALA A 85 14.75 -2.92 -9.32
N GLY A 86 13.63 -3.52 -8.90
CA GLY A 86 13.39 -3.90 -7.51
C GLY A 86 13.17 -2.68 -6.61
N ASP A 87 12.52 -1.65 -7.14
CA ASP A 87 12.17 -0.43 -6.40
C ASP A 87 10.80 -0.56 -5.74
N TRP A 88 10.58 0.20 -4.68
CA TRP A 88 9.26 0.35 -4.07
C TRP A 88 8.50 1.45 -4.80
N VAL A 89 7.30 1.13 -5.29
CA VAL A 89 6.44 2.07 -6.00
C VAL A 89 5.27 2.47 -5.12
N LEU A 90 5.14 3.77 -4.86
CA LEU A 90 4.10 4.37 -4.03
C LEU A 90 3.14 5.19 -4.89
N LEU A 91 1.92 4.67 -5.05
CA LEU A 91 0.84 5.37 -5.72
C LEU A 91 -0.01 6.09 -4.67
N GLN A 92 -0.06 7.43 -4.75
CA GLN A 92 -0.83 8.26 -3.83
C GLN A 92 -2.17 8.67 -4.45
N ASN A 93 -3.15 9.01 -3.61
CA ASN A 93 -4.44 9.55 -4.05
C ASN A 93 -5.19 8.66 -5.06
N CYS A 94 -5.07 7.33 -4.95
CA CYS A 94 -5.70 6.38 -5.88
C CYS A 94 -7.22 6.55 -6.00
N HIS A 95 -7.88 7.04 -4.96
CA HIS A 95 -9.31 7.36 -4.95
C HIS A 95 -9.71 8.45 -5.96
N LEU A 96 -8.77 9.28 -6.44
CA LEU A 96 -9.01 10.28 -7.47
C LEU A 96 -8.92 9.73 -8.91
N ALA A 97 -8.36 8.53 -9.09
CA ALA A 97 -8.10 7.91 -10.39
C ALA A 97 -8.93 6.64 -10.61
N THR A 98 -10.20 6.65 -10.19
CA THR A 98 -11.12 5.51 -10.28
C THR A 98 -11.23 4.91 -11.69
N SER A 99 -11.17 5.74 -12.73
CA SER A 99 -11.20 5.30 -14.13
C SER A 99 -9.95 4.55 -14.57
N TRP A 100 -8.81 4.74 -13.90
CA TRP A 100 -7.55 4.08 -14.22
C TRP A 100 -7.27 2.85 -13.35
N MET A 101 -7.92 2.70 -12.19
CA MET A 101 -7.75 1.53 -11.31
C MET A 101 -7.95 0.17 -12.01
N PRO A 102 -8.92 -0.02 -12.93
CA PRO A 102 -9.02 -1.27 -13.68
C PRO A 102 -7.80 -1.57 -14.57
N ARG A 103 -7.05 -0.54 -15.00
CA ARG A 103 -5.78 -0.72 -15.72
C ARG A 103 -4.68 -1.21 -14.78
N LEU A 104 -4.59 -0.65 -13.58
CA LEU A 104 -3.62 -1.08 -12.56
C LEU A 104 -3.81 -2.56 -12.19
N GLU A 105 -5.06 -3.03 -12.06
CA GLU A 105 -5.37 -4.45 -11.82
C GLU A 105 -4.82 -5.35 -12.93
N ARG A 106 -5.09 -5.02 -14.20
CA ARG A 106 -4.56 -5.76 -15.35
C ARG A 106 -3.04 -5.72 -15.40
N LEU A 107 -2.45 -4.57 -15.08
CA LEU A 107 -0.99 -4.41 -15.02
C LEU A 107 -0.37 -5.38 -13.99
N GLY A 108 -1.00 -5.54 -12.82
CA GLY A 108 -0.55 -6.52 -11.82
C GLY A 108 -0.56 -7.96 -12.35
N GLN A 109 -1.63 -8.34 -13.06
CA GLN A 109 -1.75 -9.66 -13.68
C GLN A 109 -0.72 -9.89 -14.81
N GLU A 110 -0.45 -8.86 -15.62
CA GLU A 110 0.56 -8.92 -16.68
C GLU A 110 1.98 -9.13 -16.12
N LEU A 111 2.30 -8.47 -15.01
CA LEU A 111 3.64 -8.51 -14.40
C LEU A 111 3.88 -9.77 -13.57
N SER A 112 2.82 -10.47 -13.17
CA SER A 112 2.88 -11.71 -12.38
C SER A 112 2.01 -12.81 -12.99
N PRO A 113 2.40 -13.40 -14.13
CA PRO A 113 1.62 -14.44 -14.77
C PRO A 113 1.63 -15.71 -13.90
N GLY A 114 0.50 -15.99 -13.24
CA GLY A 114 0.34 -17.19 -12.39
C GLY A 114 0.22 -16.92 -10.88
N ALA A 115 0.10 -15.66 -10.46
CA ALA A 115 -0.34 -15.30 -9.11
C ALA A 115 -1.83 -15.58 -8.88
#